data_AF-A0A3S1CY86-F1
#
_entry.id   AF-A0A3S1CY86-F1
#
_cell.length_a   1.000
_cell.length_b   1.000
_cell.length_c   1.000
_cell.angle_alpha   90.00
_cell.angle_beta   90.00
_cell.angle_gamma   90.00
#
_symmetry.space_group_name_H-M   'P 1'
#
loop_
_entity.id
_entity.type
_entity.pdbx_description
1 polymer ?
#
loop_
_entity_poly.entity_id
_entity_poly.type
_entity_poly.pdbx_seq_one_letter_code
_entity_poly.pdbx_strand_id
1 'polypeptide(L)'
;KMAFFSTALCLLIGYPMAYAIANARKEMQTVLVLLIMMPTWTAILIRVYAWMGILSNNGLLNGFLMSMGWISEPLQILNTNIAVYIGIVYSYLPFMILPLYANLVKHDHSLLEAASDLGSSTFNSFWKITVPLSKNGIIAGCMLVFIPVVGEFVIPELLGGPETLMIGKVLWQEFFNNRDWPVASALAVVMLAILIVPIILFNRSQAKELEGKI
;
A
#
# COMPACT_ATOMS: atom_id res chain seq x y z
N LYS A 1 -13.82 3.20 -1.67
CA LYS A 1 -13.08 4.32 -2.33
C LYS A 1 -11.66 4.47 -1.78
N MET A 2 -11.49 4.77 -0.49
CA MET A 2 -10.16 4.97 0.14
C MET A 2 -9.21 3.79 -0.11
N ALA A 3 -9.63 2.55 0.18
CA ALA A 3 -8.79 1.38 -0.04
C ALA A 3 -8.27 1.23 -1.47
N PHE A 4 -9.12 1.53 -2.47
CA PHE A 4 -8.72 1.48 -3.87
C PHE A 4 -7.65 2.53 -4.20
N PHE A 5 -7.88 3.79 -3.83
CA PHE A 5 -6.93 4.88 -4.10
C PHE A 5 -5.62 4.70 -3.31
N SER A 6 -5.69 4.29 -2.04
CA SER A 6 -4.49 3.99 -1.26
C SER A 6 -3.69 2.84 -1.87
N THR A 7 -4.35 1.78 -2.34
CA THR A 7 -3.69 0.66 -3.02
C THR A 7 -3.03 1.11 -4.32
N ALA A 8 -3.71 1.96 -5.10
CA ALA A 8 -3.15 2.53 -6.32
C ALA A 8 -1.92 3.42 -6.02
N LEU A 9 -1.97 4.25 -4.97
CA LEU A 9 -0.82 5.05 -4.53
C LEU A 9 0.34 4.17 -4.06
N CYS A 10 0.06 3.13 -3.27
CA CYS A 10 1.07 2.15 -2.87
C CYS A 10 1.68 1.46 -4.08
N LEU A 11 0.91 1.12 -5.11
CA LEU A 11 1.43 0.52 -6.34
C LEU A 11 2.30 1.52 -7.12
N LEU A 12 1.83 2.75 -7.30
CA LEU A 12 2.57 3.80 -8.03
C LEU A 12 3.92 4.12 -7.40
N ILE A 13 4.02 4.05 -6.07
CA ILE A 13 5.27 4.31 -5.34
C ILE A 13 6.09 3.01 -5.16
N GLY A 14 5.42 1.93 -4.79
CA GLY A 14 6.03 0.64 -4.47
C GLY A 14 6.59 -0.07 -5.70
N TYR A 15 5.98 0.08 -6.87
CA TYR A 15 6.48 -0.52 -8.11
C TYR A 15 7.86 0.01 -8.53
N PRO A 16 8.08 1.33 -8.69
CA PRO A 16 9.41 1.83 -9.04
C PRO A 16 10.45 1.52 -7.97
N MET A 17 10.06 1.52 -6.68
CA MET A 17 10.95 1.09 -5.60
C MET A 17 11.34 -0.38 -5.73
N ALA A 18 10.38 -1.29 -5.89
CA ALA A 18 10.64 -2.72 -6.06
C ALA A 18 11.47 -3.01 -7.32
N TYR A 19 11.21 -2.29 -8.42
CA TYR A 19 11.99 -2.39 -9.65
C TYR A 19 13.42 -1.89 -9.46
N ALA A 20 13.63 -0.78 -8.76
CA ALA A 20 14.97 -0.29 -8.44
C ALA A 20 15.75 -1.28 -7.55
N ILE A 21 15.09 -1.90 -6.57
CA ILE A 21 15.69 -2.91 -5.70
C ILE A 21 16.05 -4.17 -6.50
N ALA A 22 15.14 -4.67 -7.34
CA ALA A 22 15.37 -5.88 -8.13
C ALA A 22 16.56 -5.74 -9.11
N ASN A 23 16.80 -4.53 -9.63
CA ASN A 23 17.94 -4.23 -10.51
C ASN A 23 19.21 -3.79 -9.76
N ALA A 24 19.18 -3.67 -8.43
CA ALA A 24 20.37 -3.34 -7.64
C ALA A 24 21.32 -4.55 -7.51
N ARG A 25 22.58 -4.29 -7.14
CA ARG A 25 23.56 -5.34 -6.81
C ARG A 25 23.00 -6.27 -5.72
N LYS A 26 23.23 -7.59 -5.84
CA LYS A 26 22.63 -8.63 -4.97
C LYS A 26 22.81 -8.35 -3.48
N GLU A 27 23.97 -7.83 -3.08
CA GLU A 27 24.29 -7.48 -1.70
C GLU A 27 23.43 -6.30 -1.21
N MET A 28 23.17 -5.32 -2.08
CA MET A 28 22.34 -4.17 -1.77
C MET A 28 20.85 -4.52 -1.72
N GLN A 29 20.39 -5.52 -2.47
CA GLN A 29 18.97 -5.91 -2.45
C GLN A 29 18.51 -6.25 -1.03
N THR A 30 19.30 -7.09 -0.33
CA THR A 30 19.03 -7.46 1.06
C THR A 30 18.97 -6.24 1.97
N VAL A 31 19.94 -5.32 1.85
CA VAL A 31 19.99 -4.10 2.68
C VAL A 31 18.78 -3.19 2.41
N LEU A 32 18.43 -2.97 1.14
CA LEU A 32 17.30 -2.13 0.77
C LEU A 32 15.97 -2.70 1.24
N VAL A 33 15.76 -4.01 1.10
CA VAL A 33 14.56 -4.68 1.62
C VAL A 33 14.51 -4.57 3.14
N LEU A 34 15.64 -4.78 3.84
CA LEU A 34 15.71 -4.61 5.29
C LEU A 34 15.36 -3.18 5.73
N LEU A 35 15.86 -2.15 5.02
CA LEU A 35 15.54 -0.75 5.31
C LEU A 35 14.05 -0.44 5.16
N ILE A 36 13.38 -1.03 4.17
CA ILE A 36 11.93 -0.87 3.95
C ILE A 36 11.12 -1.61 5.01
N MET A 37 11.62 -2.75 5.47
CA MET A 37 10.97 -3.57 6.50
C MET A 37 11.20 -3.01 7.91
N MET A 38 12.30 -2.32 8.16
CA MET A 38 12.67 -1.83 9.49
C MET A 38 11.56 -1.02 10.20
N PRO A 39 10.86 -0.08 9.53
CA PRO A 39 9.73 0.63 10.14
C PRO A 39 8.58 -0.29 10.58
N THR A 40 8.37 -1.43 9.92
CA THR A 40 7.24 -2.33 10.21
C THR A 40 7.37 -3.06 11.54
N TRP A 41 8.59 -3.22 12.06
CA TRP A 41 8.84 -3.83 13.36
C TRP A 41 8.39 -2.95 14.53
N THR A 42 8.14 -1.67 14.28
CA THR A 42 7.56 -0.76 15.27
C THR A 42 6.02 -0.88 15.29
N ALA A 43 5.44 -0.76 16.48
CA ALA A 43 4.00 -0.83 16.67
C ALA A 43 3.30 0.24 15.81
N ILE A 44 2.25 -0.17 15.08
CA ILE A 44 1.52 0.73 14.17
C ILE A 44 0.97 1.96 14.91
N LEU A 45 0.51 1.80 16.15
CA LEU A 45 0.01 2.90 16.97
C LEU A 45 1.07 3.98 17.18
N ILE A 46 2.30 3.61 17.53
CA ILE A 46 3.40 4.56 17.74
C ILE A 46 3.69 5.32 16.44
N ARG A 47 3.72 4.61 15.31
CA ARG A 47 3.91 5.22 13.99
C ARG A 47 2.81 6.20 13.64
N VAL A 48 1.56 5.86 13.90
CA VAL A 48 0.40 6.73 13.62
C VAL A 48 0.42 7.95 14.54
N TYR A 49 0.76 7.81 15.82
CA TYR A 49 0.95 8.95 16.72
C TYR A 49 2.09 9.87 16.28
N ALA A 50 3.21 9.30 15.80
CA ALA A 50 4.29 10.10 15.23
C ALA A 50 3.81 10.90 14.01
N TRP A 51 3.07 10.28 13.09
CA TRP A 51 2.46 10.97 11.95
C TRP A 51 1.44 12.03 12.37
N MET A 52 0.65 11.77 13.41
CA MET A 52 -0.29 12.76 13.97
C MET A 52 0.47 14.01 14.46
N GLY A 53 1.59 13.82 15.16
CA GLY A 53 2.47 14.92 15.57
C GLY A 53 3.09 15.67 14.39
N ILE A 54 3.60 14.93 13.39
CA ILE A 54 4.23 15.52 12.18
C ILE A 54 3.23 16.35 11.37
N LEU A 55 2.02 15.83 11.16
CA LEU A 55 0.98 16.42 10.31
C LEU A 55 0.08 17.43 11.03
N SER A 56 0.25 17.59 12.34
CA SER A 56 -0.49 18.60 13.11
C SER A 56 -0.17 20.01 12.63
N ASN A 57 -1.09 20.96 12.89
CA ASN A 57 -0.92 22.36 12.47
C ASN A 57 0.37 22.99 13.04
N ASN A 58 0.72 22.65 14.28
CA ASN A 58 1.97 23.07 14.93
C ASN A 58 3.06 21.98 14.87
N GLY A 59 2.94 21.06 13.91
CA GLY A 59 3.79 19.89 13.77
C GLY A 59 5.11 20.16 13.05
N LEU A 60 5.95 19.12 13.00
CA LEU A 60 7.27 19.19 12.38
C LEU A 60 7.22 19.59 10.89
N LEU A 61 6.20 19.14 10.14
CA LEU A 61 6.07 19.46 8.73
C LEU A 61 5.81 20.95 8.52
N ASN A 62 4.81 21.52 9.20
CA ASN A 62 4.47 22.94 9.08
C ASN A 62 5.59 23.82 9.63
N GLY A 63 6.20 23.45 10.76
CA GLY A 63 7.35 24.18 11.31
C GLY A 63 8.53 24.23 10.32
N PHE A 64 8.85 23.11 9.67
CA PHE A 64 9.90 23.05 8.66
C PHE A 64 9.57 23.91 7.43
N LEU A 65 8.37 23.77 6.86
CA LEU A 65 7.93 24.53 5.68
C LEU A 65 7.88 26.04 5.93
N MET A 66 7.41 26.44 7.11
CA MET A 66 7.40 27.85 7.53
C MET A 66 8.82 28.39 7.77
N SER A 67 9.72 27.59 8.37
CA SER A 67 11.10 28.02 8.61
C SER A 67 11.88 28.29 7.32
N MET A 68 11.54 27.58 6.23
CA MET A 68 12.11 27.80 4.90
C MET A 68 11.40 28.93 4.12
N GLY A 69 10.34 29.51 4.65
CA GLY A 69 9.55 30.55 3.98
C GLY A 69 8.72 30.06 2.79
N TRP A 70 8.47 28.75 2.66
CA TRP A 70 7.68 28.19 1.55
C TRP A 70 6.18 28.39 1.73
N ILE A 71 5.71 28.51 2.98
CA ILE A 71 4.31 28.76 3.33
C ILE A 71 4.21 29.86 4.37
N SER A 72 3.16 30.68 4.28
CA SER A 72 2.87 31.76 5.24
C SER A 72 1.89 31.32 6.35
N GLU A 73 1.09 30.29 6.09
CA GLU A 73 0.12 29.73 7.03
C GLU A 73 0.26 28.20 7.11
N PRO A 74 -0.02 27.57 8.28
CA PRO A 74 0.08 26.12 8.43
C PRO A 74 -0.88 25.36 7.52
N LEU A 75 -0.39 24.30 6.87
CA LEU A 75 -1.22 23.39 6.09
C LEU A 75 -2.08 22.53 7.04
N GLN A 76 -3.39 22.60 6.88
CA GLN A 76 -4.34 21.76 7.62
C GLN A 76 -4.47 20.38 6.97
N ILE A 77 -3.49 19.51 7.25
CA ILE A 77 -3.46 18.15 6.70
C ILE A 77 -4.10 17.14 7.65
N LEU A 78 -3.85 17.26 8.96
CA LEU A 78 -4.48 16.40 9.95
C LEU A 78 -6.01 16.52 9.92
N ASN A 79 -6.72 15.43 10.22
CA ASN A 79 -8.18 15.32 10.13
C ASN A 79 -8.73 15.42 8.70
N THR A 80 -7.92 15.13 7.69
CA THR A 80 -8.35 15.08 6.29
C THR A 80 -8.08 13.71 5.66
N ASN A 81 -8.71 13.44 4.52
CA ASN A 81 -8.42 12.24 3.74
C ASN A 81 -6.95 12.17 3.29
N ILE A 82 -6.26 13.30 3.15
CA ILE A 82 -4.84 13.36 2.77
C ILE A 82 -3.96 12.75 3.87
N ALA A 83 -4.19 13.10 5.14
CA ALA A 83 -3.46 12.50 6.26
C ALA A 83 -3.67 10.98 6.31
N VAL A 84 -4.88 10.52 6.02
CA VAL A 84 -5.21 9.09 5.95
C VAL A 84 -4.48 8.40 4.81
N TYR A 85 -4.42 9.01 3.62
CA TYR A 85 -3.63 8.47 2.50
C TYR A 85 -2.14 8.39 2.86
N ILE A 86 -1.56 9.41 3.48
CA ILE A 86 -0.15 9.41 3.92
C ILE A 86 0.09 8.26 4.92
N GLY A 87 -0.76 8.14 5.94
CA GLY A 87 -0.65 7.09 6.95
C GLY A 87 -0.77 5.69 6.35
N ILE A 88 -1.73 5.47 5.45
CA ILE A 88 -1.91 4.17 4.78
C ILE A 88 -0.71 3.88 3.88
N VAL A 89 -0.32 4.80 3.02
CA VAL A 89 0.82 4.59 2.10
C VAL A 89 2.06 4.23 2.89
N TYR A 90 2.40 4.99 3.93
CA TYR A 90 3.56 4.70 4.78
C TYR A 90 3.47 3.33 5.48
N SER A 91 2.32 3.00 6.07
CA SER A 91 2.15 1.75 6.83
C SER A 91 2.12 0.51 5.94
N TYR A 92 1.59 0.65 4.73
CA TYR A 92 1.31 -0.49 3.86
C TYR A 92 2.28 -0.64 2.67
N LEU A 93 3.16 0.33 2.42
CA LEU A 93 4.15 0.26 1.34
C LEU A 93 4.99 -1.04 1.34
N PRO A 94 5.48 -1.53 2.49
CA PRO A 94 6.31 -2.73 2.51
C PRO A 94 5.57 -3.97 1.98
N PHE A 95 4.26 -4.07 2.26
CA PHE A 95 3.41 -5.17 1.78
C PHE A 95 3.16 -5.12 0.27
N MET A 96 3.26 -3.94 -0.35
CA MET A 96 3.25 -3.81 -1.81
C MET A 96 4.60 -4.19 -2.41
N ILE A 97 5.69 -3.70 -1.81
CA ILE A 97 7.05 -3.86 -2.35
C ILE A 97 7.50 -5.31 -2.31
N LEU A 98 7.26 -6.05 -1.23
CA LEU A 98 7.74 -7.43 -1.06
C LEU A 98 7.33 -8.39 -2.19
N PRO A 99 6.04 -8.56 -2.52
CA PRO A 99 5.63 -9.46 -3.60
C PRO A 99 6.06 -8.96 -4.98
N LEU A 100 6.12 -7.64 -5.19
CA LEU A 100 6.66 -7.07 -6.42
C LEU A 100 8.14 -7.43 -6.59
N TYR A 101 8.96 -7.19 -5.55
CA TYR A 101 10.37 -7.53 -5.54
C TYR A 101 10.60 -9.03 -5.73
N ALA A 102 9.87 -9.87 -4.99
CA ALA A 102 9.99 -11.33 -5.07
C ALA A 102 9.62 -11.90 -6.46
N ASN A 103 8.81 -11.16 -7.23
CA ASN A 103 8.51 -11.49 -8.61
C ASN A 103 9.58 -10.94 -9.57
N LEU A 104 9.91 -9.65 -9.46
CA LEU A 104 10.81 -8.93 -10.37
C LEU A 104 12.24 -9.49 -10.34
N VAL A 105 12.74 -9.91 -9.17
CA VAL A 105 14.11 -10.49 -9.04
C VAL A 105 14.28 -11.81 -9.80
N LYS A 106 13.17 -12.44 -10.21
CA LYS A 106 13.16 -13.70 -10.98
C LYS A 106 13.07 -13.47 -12.49
N HIS A 107 12.92 -12.22 -12.94
CA HIS A 107 12.83 -11.92 -14.36
C HIS A 107 14.18 -12.18 -15.02
N ASP A 108 14.15 -12.83 -16.19
CA ASP A 108 15.36 -13.06 -16.97
C ASP A 108 15.75 -11.77 -17.71
N HIS A 109 16.96 -11.29 -17.46
CA HIS A 109 17.51 -10.10 -18.10
C HIS A 109 17.74 -10.30 -19.62
N SER A 110 17.88 -11.55 -20.08
CA SER A 110 18.05 -11.86 -21.52
C SER A 110 16.90 -11.35 -22.39
N LEU A 111 15.68 -11.26 -21.83
CA LEU A 111 14.51 -10.71 -22.53
C LEU A 111 14.65 -9.21 -22.81
N LEU A 112 15.32 -8.47 -21.92
CA LEU A 112 15.57 -7.04 -22.10
C LEU A 112 16.74 -6.81 -23.07
N GLU A 113 17.75 -7.67 -23.05
CA GLU A 113 18.85 -7.67 -24.02
C GLU A 113 18.33 -7.93 -25.44
N ALA A 114 17.55 -9.01 -25.63
CA ALA A 114 16.92 -9.32 -26.92
C ALA A 114 15.99 -8.21 -27.44
N ALA A 115 15.26 -7.54 -26.54
CA ALA A 115 14.44 -6.40 -26.91
C ALA A 115 15.28 -5.21 -27.37
N SER A 116 16.42 -4.96 -26.71
CA SER A 116 17.38 -3.93 -27.10
C SER A 116 18.01 -4.24 -28.45
N ASP A 117 18.37 -5.51 -28.72
CA ASP A 117 18.93 -5.96 -30.01
C ASP A 117 17.94 -5.76 -31.16
N LEU A 118 16.64 -5.90 -30.91
CA LEU A 118 15.57 -5.61 -31.86
C LEU A 118 15.23 -4.09 -31.97
N GLY A 119 15.99 -3.22 -31.32
CA GLY A 119 15.81 -1.76 -31.37
C GLY A 119 14.70 -1.21 -30.47
N SER A 120 14.22 -1.99 -29.49
CA SER A 120 13.22 -1.51 -28.53
C SER A 120 13.83 -0.53 -27.53
N SER A 121 13.19 0.62 -27.33
CA SER A 121 13.59 1.56 -26.29
C SER A 121 13.30 1.02 -24.88
N THR A 122 14.07 1.44 -23.88
CA THR A 122 13.91 1.00 -22.47
C THR A 122 12.48 1.23 -21.97
N PHE A 123 11.86 2.34 -22.35
CA PHE A 123 10.47 2.64 -21.98
C PHE A 123 9.47 1.66 -22.62
N ASN A 124 9.66 1.33 -23.90
CA ASN A 124 8.82 0.35 -24.59
C ASN A 124 9.01 -1.06 -24.01
N SER A 125 10.25 -1.47 -23.74
CA SER A 125 10.57 -2.77 -23.13
C SER A 125 9.97 -2.88 -21.72
N PHE A 126 9.99 -1.81 -20.93
CA PHE A 126 9.37 -1.78 -19.60
C PHE A 126 7.86 -2.10 -19.66
N TRP A 127 7.12 -1.40 -20.51
CA TRP A 127 5.66 -1.58 -20.60
C TRP A 127 5.24 -2.86 -21.33
N LYS A 128 6.03 -3.36 -22.27
CA LYS A 128 5.69 -4.56 -23.05
C LYS A 128 6.21 -5.86 -22.46
N ILE A 129 7.28 -5.81 -21.65
CA ILE A 129 7.95 -7.00 -21.12
C ILE A 129 7.87 -7.01 -19.59
N THR A 130 8.47 -6.02 -18.93
CA THR A 130 8.59 -6.02 -17.47
C THR A 130 7.23 -5.97 -16.77
N VAL A 131 6.35 -5.02 -17.12
CA VAL A 131 5.05 -4.85 -16.47
C VAL A 131 4.11 -6.06 -16.69
N PRO A 132 3.99 -6.63 -17.91
CA PRO A 132 3.19 -7.84 -18.11
C PRO A 132 3.73 -9.06 -17.37
N LEU A 133 5.06 -9.25 -17.32
CA LEU A 133 5.68 -10.34 -16.57
C LEU A 133 5.52 -10.18 -15.05
N SER A 134 5.45 -8.93 -14.56
CA SER A 134 5.25 -8.64 -13.13
C SER A 134 3.79 -8.69 -12.67
N LYS A 135 2.84 -8.97 -13.58
CA LYS A 135 1.39 -9.01 -13.29
C LYS A 135 1.04 -9.80 -12.03
N ASN A 136 1.63 -10.98 -11.83
CA ASN A 136 1.35 -11.81 -10.65
C ASN A 136 1.86 -11.15 -9.36
N GLY A 137 3.01 -10.46 -9.42
CA GLY A 137 3.53 -9.66 -8.32
C GLY A 137 2.65 -8.44 -8.02
N ILE A 138 2.17 -7.75 -9.06
CA ILE A 138 1.26 -6.59 -8.93
C ILE A 138 -0.04 -7.02 -8.25
N ILE A 139 -0.64 -8.12 -8.69
CA ILE A 139 -1.90 -8.62 -8.12
C ILE A 139 -1.70 -9.01 -6.65
N ALA A 140 -0.64 -9.76 -6.34
CA ALA A 140 -0.32 -10.15 -4.97
C ALA A 140 -0.08 -8.93 -4.06
N GLY A 141 0.70 -7.94 -4.51
CA GLY A 141 0.92 -6.70 -3.76
C GLY A 141 -0.34 -5.87 -3.56
N CYS A 142 -1.16 -5.73 -4.60
CA CYS A 142 -2.44 -5.04 -4.49
C CYS A 142 -3.38 -5.73 -3.50
N MET A 143 -3.43 -7.06 -3.47
CA MET A 143 -4.24 -7.80 -2.50
C MET A 143 -3.73 -7.62 -1.07
N LEU A 144 -2.42 -7.75 -0.85
CA LEU A 144 -1.80 -7.59 0.46
C LEU A 144 -1.97 -6.19 1.05
N VAL A 145 -2.20 -5.16 0.21
CA VAL A 145 -2.54 -3.81 0.67
C VAL A 145 -4.05 -3.61 0.77
N PHE A 146 -4.82 -3.96 -0.26
CA PHE A 146 -6.23 -3.64 -0.34
C PHE A 146 -7.06 -4.31 0.76
N ILE A 147 -6.82 -5.60 1.00
CA ILE A 147 -7.57 -6.42 1.97
C ILE A 147 -7.51 -5.81 3.38
N PRO A 148 -6.32 -5.58 3.98
CA PRO A 148 -6.27 -5.00 5.33
C PRO A 148 -6.74 -3.54 5.35
N VAL A 149 -6.48 -2.76 4.30
CA VAL A 149 -6.91 -1.35 4.25
C VAL A 149 -8.43 -1.20 4.25
N VAL A 150 -9.20 -2.15 3.69
CA VAL A 150 -10.67 -2.12 3.79
C VAL A 150 -11.16 -2.20 5.24
N GLY A 151 -10.47 -2.98 6.06
CA GLY A 151 -10.77 -3.17 7.49
C GLY A 151 -10.05 -2.20 8.42
N GLU A 152 -9.22 -1.32 7.90
CA GLU A 152 -8.42 -0.39 8.70
C GLU A 152 -9.33 0.60 9.44
N PHE A 153 -9.08 0.75 10.74
CA PHE A 153 -9.81 1.67 11.59
C PHE A 153 -8.89 2.60 12.38
N VAL A 154 -7.65 2.18 12.69
CA VAL A 154 -6.72 2.95 13.53
C VAL A 154 -6.28 4.22 12.82
N ILE A 155 -5.85 4.10 11.56
CA ILE A 155 -5.39 5.25 10.77
C ILE A 155 -6.52 6.27 10.52
N PRO A 156 -7.72 5.89 10.02
CA PRO A 156 -8.80 6.86 9.81
C PRO A 156 -9.42 7.40 11.11
N GLU A 157 -9.28 6.69 12.23
CA GLU A 157 -9.70 7.20 13.55
C GLU A 157 -8.73 8.26 14.07
N LEU A 158 -7.41 8.04 13.95
CA LEU A 158 -6.39 8.92 14.52
C LEU A 158 -5.94 10.07 13.60
N LEU A 159 -5.95 9.87 12.28
CA LEU A 159 -5.49 10.87 11.30
C LEU A 159 -6.63 11.46 10.46
N GLY A 160 -7.76 10.75 10.36
CA GLY A 160 -8.89 11.12 9.52
C GLY A 160 -9.87 12.06 10.20
N GLY A 161 -10.67 12.75 9.39
CA GLY A 161 -11.72 13.63 9.88
C GLY A 161 -13.03 12.88 10.17
N PRO A 162 -14.06 13.60 10.64
CA PRO A 162 -15.42 13.06 10.78
C PRO A 162 -15.98 12.52 9.45
N GLU A 163 -15.62 13.16 8.34
CA GLU A 163 -16.02 12.82 6.97
C GLU A 163 -15.29 11.57 6.42
N THR A 164 -14.22 11.11 7.08
CA THR A 164 -13.46 9.94 6.62
C THR A 164 -14.16 8.65 7.05
N LEU A 165 -15.12 8.21 6.24
CA LEU A 165 -15.86 6.96 6.47
C LEU A 165 -15.13 5.77 5.84
N MET A 166 -14.56 4.91 6.68
CA MET A 166 -14.04 3.60 6.32
C MET A 166 -14.83 2.52 7.07
N ILE A 167 -15.08 1.38 6.42
CA ILE A 167 -15.95 0.32 6.98
C ILE A 167 -15.43 -0.13 8.36
N GLY A 168 -14.11 -0.30 8.51
CA GLY A 168 -13.51 -0.63 9.81
C GLY A 168 -13.79 0.42 10.90
N LYS A 169 -13.65 1.71 10.57
CA LYS A 169 -13.96 2.82 11.50
C LYS A 169 -15.45 2.85 11.88
N VAL A 170 -16.34 2.72 10.91
CA VAL A 170 -17.80 2.71 11.17
C VAL A 170 -18.18 1.51 12.03
N LEU A 171 -17.67 0.32 11.72
CA LEU A 171 -17.90 -0.88 12.53
C LEU A 171 -17.44 -0.68 13.99
N TRP A 172 -16.24 -0.09 14.18
CA TRP A 172 -15.72 0.24 15.50
C TRP A 172 -16.65 1.20 16.25
N GLN A 173 -17.11 2.27 15.60
CA GLN A 173 -18.01 3.26 16.17
C GLN A 173 -19.38 2.67 16.54
N GLU A 174 -19.99 1.87 15.66
CA GLU A 174 -21.27 1.22 15.93
C GLU A 174 -21.18 0.24 17.10
N PHE A 175 -20.08 -0.51 17.20
CA PHE A 175 -19.88 -1.47 18.26
C PHE A 175 -19.60 -0.84 19.63
N PHE A 176 -18.67 0.13 19.69
CA PHE A 176 -18.17 0.68 20.97
C PHE A 176 -18.83 1.99 21.39
N ASN A 177 -19.11 2.89 20.45
CA ASN A 177 -19.66 4.21 20.76
C ASN A 177 -21.19 4.15 20.83
N ASN A 178 -21.83 3.66 19.77
CA ASN A 178 -23.29 3.58 19.68
C ASN A 178 -23.85 2.35 20.41
N ARG A 179 -23.01 1.33 20.61
CA ARG A 179 -23.39 0.04 21.20
C ARG A 179 -24.55 -0.62 20.44
N ASP A 180 -24.60 -0.44 19.12
CA ASP A 180 -25.52 -1.11 18.22
C ASP A 180 -24.87 -2.40 17.69
N TRP A 181 -24.91 -3.44 18.52
CA TRP A 181 -24.29 -4.73 18.24
C TRP A 181 -24.95 -5.44 17.04
N PRO A 182 -26.28 -5.33 16.81
CA PRO A 182 -26.91 -5.83 15.59
C PRO A 182 -26.33 -5.20 14.31
N VAL A 183 -26.25 -3.87 14.23
CA VAL A 183 -25.71 -3.18 13.04
C VAL A 183 -24.23 -3.48 12.86
N ALA A 184 -23.44 -3.44 13.93
CA ALA A 184 -22.02 -3.79 13.87
C ALA A 184 -21.78 -5.23 13.39
N SER A 185 -22.62 -6.18 13.81
CA SER A 185 -22.54 -7.58 13.37
C SER A 185 -22.88 -7.72 11.88
N ALA A 186 -23.91 -7.01 11.39
CA ALA A 186 -24.24 -7.00 9.97
C ALA A 186 -23.09 -6.44 9.12
N LEU A 187 -22.49 -5.32 9.56
CA LEU A 187 -21.32 -4.72 8.90
C LEU A 187 -20.11 -5.67 8.90
N ALA A 188 -19.86 -6.38 10.00
CA ALA A 188 -18.78 -7.36 10.10
C ALA A 188 -18.94 -8.52 9.09
N VAL A 189 -20.16 -9.07 8.96
CA VAL A 189 -20.46 -10.15 8.00
C VAL A 189 -20.27 -9.67 6.55
N VAL A 190 -20.75 -8.46 6.22
CA VAL A 190 -20.57 -7.87 4.89
C VAL A 190 -19.08 -7.63 4.60
N MET A 191 -18.34 -7.10 5.56
CA MET A 191 -16.89 -6.90 5.43
C MET A 191 -16.17 -8.23 5.20
N LEU A 192 -16.50 -9.26 5.98
CA LEU A 192 -15.91 -10.59 5.84
C LEU A 192 -16.21 -11.19 4.46
N ALA A 193 -17.43 -11.06 3.94
CA ALA A 193 -17.78 -11.49 2.59
C ALA A 193 -16.96 -10.75 1.51
N ILE A 194 -16.79 -9.43 1.64
CA ILE A 194 -16.00 -8.61 0.73
C ILE A 194 -14.52 -9.03 0.73
N LEU A 195 -13.97 -9.49 1.86
CA LEU A 195 -12.58 -9.93 1.95
C LEU A 195 -12.39 -11.38 1.48
N ILE A 196 -13.27 -12.30 1.87
CA ILE A 196 -13.11 -13.73 1.58
C ILE A 196 -13.36 -14.05 0.10
N VAL A 197 -14.38 -13.45 -0.53
CA VAL A 197 -14.75 -13.79 -1.91
C VAL A 197 -13.59 -13.56 -2.91
N PRO A 198 -12.90 -12.40 -2.90
CA PRO A 198 -11.73 -12.19 -3.76
C PRO A 198 -10.59 -13.16 -3.50
N ILE A 199 -10.33 -13.50 -2.23
CA ILE A 199 -9.27 -14.45 -1.85
C ILE A 199 -9.57 -15.84 -2.40
N ILE A 200 -10.81 -16.32 -2.26
CA ILE A 200 -11.23 -17.62 -2.81
C ILE A 200 -11.09 -17.63 -4.33
N LEU A 201 -11.58 -16.60 -5.00
CA LEU A 201 -11.49 -16.50 -6.47
C LEU A 201 -10.04 -16.51 -6.94
N PHE A 202 -9.17 -15.78 -6.26
CA PHE A 202 -7.74 -15.72 -6.57
C PHE A 202 -7.01 -17.05 -6.33
N ASN A 203 -7.27 -17.70 -5.19
CA ASN A 203 -6.70 -19.01 -4.91
C ASN A 203 -7.16 -20.05 -5.95
N ARG A 204 -8.41 -19.98 -6.39
CA ARG A 204 -8.92 -20.85 -7.46
C ARG A 204 -8.30 -20.55 -8.82
N SER A 205 -8.05 -19.28 -9.16
CA SER A 205 -7.38 -18.95 -10.43
C SER A 205 -5.92 -19.41 -10.44
N GLN A 206 -5.20 -19.25 -9.33
CA GLN A 206 -3.83 -19.75 -9.22
C GLN A 206 -3.76 -21.28 -9.27
N ALA A 207 -4.67 -21.97 -8.58
CA ALA A 207 -4.74 -23.44 -8.62
C ALA A 207 -4.95 -23.95 -10.06
N LYS A 208 -5.85 -23.33 -10.82
CA LYS A 208 -6.09 -23.68 -12.23
C LYS A 208 -4.89 -23.42 -13.14
N GLU A 209 -4.12 -22.35 -12.89
CA GLU A 209 -2.91 -22.05 -13.68
C GLU A 209 -1.78 -23.04 -13.38
N LEU A 210 -1.73 -23.57 -12.16
CA LEU A 210 -0.77 -24.61 -11.76
C LEU A 210 -1.15 -25.98 -12.34
N GLU A 211 -2.44 -26.33 -12.33
CA GLU A 211 -2.98 -27.58 -12.90
C GLU A 211 -2.84 -27.61 -14.43
N GLY A 212 -2.95 -26.48 -15.13
CA GLY A 212 -2.78 -26.41 -16.59
C GLY A 212 -1.34 -26.46 -17.10
N LYS A 213 -0.35 -26.48 -16.20
CA LYS A 213 1.10 -26.59 -16.53
C LYS A 213 1.66 -28.01 -16.32
N ILE A 214 0.85 -28.94 -15.82
CA ILE A 214 1.17 -30.37 -15.65
C ILE A 214 0.58 -31.13 -16.83
#